data_AF-A0A932PJX9-F1
#
_entry.id   AF-A0A932PJX9-F1
#
_cell.length_a   1.000
_cell.length_b   1.000
_cell.length_c   1.000
_cell.angle_alpha   90.00
_cell.angle_beta   90.00
_cell.angle_gamma   90.00
#
_symmetry.space_group_name_H-M   'P 1'
#
loop_
_entity.id
_entity.type
_entity.pdbx_description
1 polymer ?
#
loop_
_entity_poly.entity_id
_entity_poly.type
_entity_poly.pdbx_seq_one_letter_code
_entity_poly.pdbx_strand_id
1 'polypeptide(L)'
;MAANGAVRRYQTWYAMLLRLYPRPFRERFAEGMVQTFHDLCRERVDAKRGLAGLALWIFFETSVGIVRENATHMPQLGKTILRVALGALAALMVPLVASRLVQGWNWSAGSFVFVYVLFFATGMVYALIARKMGVWSYKAGVGLALVTGFALGWSTMVQVADSEHPENLAYQIVLVVGIIGALLARLKARGLGRTLFAMAATLALITVLLPSGAPPDRARDMVIGHFVFVALFTASGLLFRHASLAGVK
;
A
#
# COMPACT_ATOMS: atom_id res chain seq x y z
N MET A 1 9.16 -24.90 -36.60
CA MET A 1 7.96 -25.33 -35.84
C MET A 1 7.83 -24.66 -34.46
N ALA A 2 8.90 -24.56 -33.65
CA ALA A 2 8.82 -23.95 -32.30
C ALA A 2 8.41 -22.46 -32.25
N ALA A 3 8.85 -21.64 -33.22
CA ALA A 3 8.53 -20.20 -33.28
C ALA A 3 7.03 -19.92 -33.48
N ASN A 4 6.35 -20.69 -34.35
CA ASN A 4 4.91 -20.56 -34.59
C ASN A 4 4.08 -20.88 -33.33
N GLY A 5 4.53 -21.84 -32.52
CA GLY A 5 3.90 -22.16 -31.23
C GLY A 5 4.07 -21.07 -30.17
N ALA A 6 5.19 -20.33 -30.18
CA ALA A 6 5.39 -19.18 -29.30
C ALA A 6 4.49 -17.99 -29.69
N VAL A 7 4.43 -17.65 -30.98
CA VAL A 7 3.56 -16.57 -31.50
C VAL A 7 2.10 -16.83 -31.14
N ARG A 8 1.60 -18.04 -31.38
CA ARG A 8 0.20 -18.41 -31.06
C ARG A 8 -0.13 -18.31 -29.56
N ARG A 9 0.83 -18.63 -28.69
CA ARG A 9 0.68 -18.43 -27.24
C ARG A 9 0.58 -16.95 -26.89
N TYR A 10 1.50 -16.11 -27.35
CA TYR A 10 1.45 -14.66 -27.09
C TYR A 10 0.16 -14.02 -27.61
N GLN A 11 -0.35 -14.44 -28.76
CA GLN A 11 -1.63 -13.96 -29.29
C GLN A 11 -2.81 -14.33 -28.40
N THR A 12 -2.85 -15.57 -27.91
CA THR A 12 -3.92 -16.02 -27.02
C THR A 12 -3.94 -15.19 -25.73
N TRP A 13 -2.75 -14.92 -25.19
CA TRP A 13 -2.58 -14.11 -23.99
C TRP A 13 -2.95 -12.64 -24.25
N TYR A 14 -2.59 -12.10 -25.41
CA TYR A 14 -2.90 -10.73 -25.80
C TYR A 14 -4.41 -10.53 -26.02
N ALA A 15 -5.07 -11.46 -26.71
CA ALA A 15 -6.52 -11.45 -26.88
C ALA A 15 -7.25 -11.57 -25.54
N MET A 16 -6.73 -12.37 -24.60
CA MET A 16 -7.26 -12.46 -23.25
C MET A 16 -7.09 -11.15 -22.47
N LEU A 17 -5.96 -10.48 -22.62
CA LEU A 17 -5.71 -9.16 -22.03
C LEU A 17 -6.69 -8.11 -22.56
N LEU A 18 -6.96 -8.09 -23.87
CA LEU A 18 -7.90 -7.15 -24.49
C LEU A 18 -9.34 -7.32 -24.01
N ARG A 19 -9.71 -8.48 -23.45
CA ARG A 19 -11.03 -8.66 -22.83
C ARG A 19 -11.26 -7.75 -21.63
N LEU A 20 -10.19 -7.26 -21.00
CA LEU A 20 -10.25 -6.33 -19.87
C LEU A 20 -10.60 -4.89 -20.27
N TYR A 21 -10.56 -4.55 -21.57
CA TYR A 21 -11.04 -3.24 -22.03
C TYR A 21 -12.57 -3.08 -21.82
N PRO A 22 -13.04 -1.85 -21.56
CA PRO A 22 -14.47 -1.53 -21.60
C PRO A 22 -15.09 -1.95 -22.94
N ARG A 23 -16.32 -2.50 -22.89
CA ARG A 23 -17.06 -2.99 -24.07
C ARG A 23 -17.02 -2.04 -25.27
N PRO A 24 -17.32 -0.72 -25.15
CA PRO A 24 -17.36 0.16 -26.32
C PRO A 24 -16.00 0.33 -27.01
N PHE A 25 -14.90 0.30 -26.25
CA PHE A 25 -13.55 0.38 -26.82
C PHE A 25 -13.14 -0.96 -27.44
N ARG A 26 -13.46 -2.07 -26.76
CA ARG A 26 -13.12 -3.41 -27.21
C ARG A 26 -13.81 -3.75 -28.54
N GLU A 27 -15.09 -3.45 -28.68
CA GLU A 27 -15.86 -3.69 -29.91
C GLU A 27 -15.29 -2.92 -31.10
N ARG A 28 -14.75 -1.72 -30.86
CA ARG A 28 -14.24 -0.85 -31.92
C ARG A 28 -12.78 -1.10 -32.31
N PHE A 29 -11.93 -1.49 -31.35
CA PHE A 29 -10.48 -1.49 -31.54
C PHE A 29 -9.80 -2.85 -31.29
N ALA A 30 -10.46 -3.82 -30.65
CA ALA A 30 -9.78 -5.06 -30.26
C ALA A 30 -9.32 -5.91 -31.44
N GLU A 31 -10.15 -6.07 -32.48
CA GLU A 31 -9.78 -6.88 -33.66
C GLU A 31 -8.57 -6.28 -34.39
N GLY A 32 -8.58 -4.97 -34.61
CA GLY A 32 -7.44 -4.27 -35.22
C GLY A 32 -6.16 -4.42 -34.40
N MET A 33 -6.24 -4.26 -33.06
CA MET A 33 -5.08 -4.45 -32.18
C MET A 33 -4.53 -5.89 -32.22
N VAL A 34 -5.40 -6.91 -32.26
CA VAL A 34 -4.95 -8.32 -32.37
C VAL A 34 -4.25 -8.58 -33.70
N GLN A 35 -4.77 -8.02 -34.80
CA GLN A 35 -4.16 -8.13 -36.12
C GLN A 35 -2.79 -7.46 -36.16
N THR A 36 -2.68 -6.20 -35.71
CA THR A 36 -1.40 -5.49 -35.64
C THR A 36 -0.39 -6.24 -34.77
N PHE A 37 -0.81 -6.79 -33.62
CA PHE A 37 0.06 -7.60 -32.78
C PHE A 37 0.53 -8.88 -33.48
N HIS A 38 -0.35 -9.53 -34.25
CA HIS A 38 0.03 -10.70 -35.03
C HIS A 38 1.11 -10.36 -36.06
N ASP A 39 0.91 -9.29 -36.81
CA ASP A 39 1.80 -8.88 -37.90
C ASP A 39 3.18 -8.50 -37.34
N LEU A 40 3.23 -7.72 -36.26
CA LEU A 40 4.47 -7.37 -35.56
C LEU A 40 5.20 -8.60 -35.01
N CYS A 41 4.47 -9.60 -34.52
CA CYS A 41 5.10 -10.86 -34.08
C CYS A 41 5.69 -11.64 -35.26
N ARG A 42 4.99 -11.70 -36.40
CA ARG A 42 5.47 -12.42 -37.60
C ARG A 42 6.73 -11.75 -38.15
N GLU A 43 6.70 -10.42 -38.30
CA GLU A 43 7.83 -9.63 -38.80
C GLU A 43 9.09 -9.82 -37.93
N ARG A 44 8.95 -9.86 -36.60
CA ARG A 44 10.07 -10.07 -35.67
C ARG A 44 10.63 -11.49 -35.72
N VAL A 45 9.79 -12.50 -35.92
CA VAL A 45 10.24 -13.88 -36.15
C VAL A 45 11.00 -13.98 -37.47
N ASP A 46 10.49 -13.37 -38.53
CA ASP A 46 11.12 -13.36 -39.85
C ASP A 46 12.47 -12.62 -39.82
N ALA A 47 12.56 -11.54 -39.04
CA ALA A 47 13.80 -10.80 -38.78
C ALA A 47 14.76 -11.50 -37.79
N LYS A 48 14.45 -12.73 -37.32
CA LYS A 48 15.20 -13.49 -36.29
C LYS A 48 15.45 -12.70 -34.99
N ARG A 49 14.60 -11.74 -34.65
CA ARG A 49 14.69 -10.94 -33.41
C ARG A 49 13.85 -11.59 -32.30
N GLY A 50 14.29 -11.45 -31.06
CA GLY A 50 13.57 -11.97 -29.89
C GLY A 50 12.18 -11.35 -29.72
N LEU A 51 11.16 -12.18 -29.53
CA LEU A 51 9.76 -11.76 -29.35
C LEU A 51 9.45 -11.25 -27.94
N ALA A 52 10.20 -11.69 -26.93
CA ALA A 52 9.87 -11.44 -25.53
C ALA A 52 9.86 -9.94 -25.19
N GLY A 53 10.83 -9.17 -25.67
CA GLY A 53 10.91 -7.72 -25.41
C GLY A 53 9.77 -6.94 -26.04
N LEU A 54 9.41 -7.26 -27.29
CA LEU A 54 8.26 -6.66 -27.98
C LEU A 54 6.96 -7.02 -27.26
N ALA A 55 6.76 -8.29 -26.93
CA ALA A 55 5.56 -8.74 -26.23
C ALA A 55 5.44 -8.03 -24.87
N LEU A 56 6.52 -7.98 -24.09
CA LEU A 56 6.50 -7.31 -22.79
C LEU A 56 6.14 -5.82 -22.92
N TRP A 57 6.72 -5.13 -23.90
CA TRP A 57 6.41 -3.73 -24.20
C TRP A 57 4.93 -3.53 -24.54
N ILE A 58 4.42 -4.29 -25.52
CA ILE A 58 3.03 -4.14 -25.99
C ILE A 58 2.04 -4.49 -24.88
N PHE A 59 2.31 -5.54 -24.10
CA PHE A 59 1.47 -5.91 -22.96
C PHE A 59 1.46 -4.80 -21.90
N PHE A 60 2.60 -4.16 -21.62
CA PHE A 60 2.67 -3.03 -20.71
C PHE A 60 1.84 -1.84 -21.21
N GLU A 61 2.07 -1.40 -22.45
CA GLU A 61 1.35 -0.29 -23.08
C GLU A 61 -0.16 -0.55 -23.09
N THR A 62 -0.56 -1.78 -23.44
CA THR A 62 -1.96 -2.20 -23.48
C THR A 62 -2.56 -2.25 -22.08
N SER A 63 -1.82 -2.71 -21.07
CA SER A 63 -2.28 -2.71 -19.67
C SER A 63 -2.49 -1.29 -19.15
N VAL A 64 -1.59 -0.36 -19.46
CA VAL A 64 -1.74 1.06 -19.11
C VAL A 64 -2.97 1.65 -19.82
N GLY A 65 -3.16 1.33 -21.11
CA GLY A 65 -4.35 1.73 -21.88
C GLY A 65 -5.66 1.21 -21.26
N ILE A 66 -5.71 -0.06 -20.86
CA ILE A 66 -6.85 -0.68 -20.18
C ILE A 66 -7.16 0.06 -18.88
N VAL A 67 -6.15 0.27 -18.02
CA VAL A 67 -6.33 0.93 -16.73
C VAL A 67 -6.83 2.37 -16.91
N ARG A 68 -6.25 3.10 -17.88
CA ARG A 68 -6.63 4.48 -18.19
C ARG A 68 -8.07 4.56 -18.70
N GLU A 69 -8.43 3.72 -19.66
CA GLU A 69 -9.77 3.73 -20.29
C GLU A 69 -10.83 3.18 -19.33
N ASN A 70 -10.50 2.20 -18.50
CA ASN A 70 -11.42 1.75 -17.47
C ASN A 70 -11.59 2.84 -16.40
N ALA A 71 -10.55 3.60 -16.08
CA ALA A 71 -10.65 4.72 -15.15
C ALA A 71 -11.53 5.86 -15.65
N THR A 72 -11.64 6.14 -16.95
CA THR A 72 -12.50 7.22 -17.47
C THR A 72 -13.98 6.94 -17.18
N HIS A 73 -14.42 5.69 -17.36
CA HIS A 73 -15.80 5.25 -17.16
C HIS A 73 -16.15 4.90 -15.71
N MET A 74 -15.18 4.86 -14.79
CA MET A 74 -15.42 4.48 -13.41
C MET A 74 -16.11 5.57 -12.57
N PRO A 75 -17.01 5.18 -11.64
CA PRO A 75 -17.47 6.07 -10.58
C PRO A 75 -16.30 6.51 -9.69
N GLN A 76 -16.45 7.65 -9.00
CA GLN A 76 -15.39 8.23 -8.15
C GLN A 76 -14.83 7.25 -7.09
N LEU A 77 -15.67 6.33 -6.59
CA LEU A 77 -15.23 5.27 -5.68
C LEU A 77 -14.32 4.25 -6.39
N GLY A 78 -14.64 3.83 -7.61
CA GLY A 78 -13.81 2.92 -8.42
C GLY A 78 -12.44 3.51 -8.72
N LYS A 79 -12.39 4.80 -9.10
CA LYS A 79 -11.13 5.55 -9.29
C LYS A 79 -10.28 5.57 -8.02
N THR A 80 -10.91 5.73 -6.86
CA THR A 80 -10.22 5.72 -5.56
C THR A 80 -9.64 4.34 -5.27
N ILE A 81 -10.45 3.28 -5.39
CA ILE A 81 -10.03 1.89 -5.16
C ILE A 81 -8.85 1.54 -6.08
N LEU A 82 -8.94 1.89 -7.37
CA LEU A 82 -7.88 1.65 -8.34
C LEU A 82 -6.58 2.35 -7.96
N ARG A 83 -6.63 3.64 -7.60
CA ARG A 83 -5.42 4.39 -7.16
C ARG A 83 -4.78 3.77 -5.93
N VAL A 84 -5.59 3.38 -4.94
CA VAL A 84 -5.10 2.73 -3.71
C VAL A 84 -4.52 1.34 -4.03
N ALA A 85 -5.18 0.54 -4.88
CA ALA A 85 -4.70 -0.77 -5.30
C ALA A 85 -3.36 -0.70 -6.04
N LEU A 86 -3.20 0.29 -6.94
CA LEU A 86 -1.94 0.53 -7.65
C LEU A 86 -0.85 1.02 -6.69
N GLY A 87 -1.16 1.92 -5.76
CA GLY A 87 -0.23 2.37 -4.74
C GLY A 87 0.23 1.24 -3.81
N ALA A 88 -0.69 0.38 -3.35
CA ALA A 88 -0.38 -0.79 -2.55
C ALA A 88 0.48 -1.81 -3.31
N LEU A 89 0.19 -2.01 -4.61
CA LEU A 89 0.98 -2.89 -5.46
C LEU A 89 2.41 -2.33 -5.64
N ALA A 90 2.53 -1.03 -5.90
CA ALA A 90 3.83 -0.36 -6.03
C ALA A 90 4.65 -0.48 -4.73
N ALA A 91 4.03 -0.32 -3.56
CA ALA A 91 4.68 -0.53 -2.28
C ALA A 91 5.11 -1.99 -2.08
N LEU A 92 4.29 -2.96 -2.50
CA LEU A 92 4.62 -4.39 -2.46
C LEU A 92 5.80 -4.78 -3.36
N MET A 93 6.08 -3.99 -4.41
CA MET A 93 7.23 -4.26 -5.27
C MET A 93 8.55 -4.23 -4.50
N VAL A 94 8.65 -3.44 -3.42
CA VAL A 94 9.87 -3.36 -2.60
C VAL A 94 10.22 -4.71 -1.96
N PRO A 95 9.36 -5.33 -1.12
CA PRO A 95 9.66 -6.65 -0.57
C PRO A 95 9.72 -7.75 -1.63
N LEU A 96 8.97 -7.61 -2.74
CA LEU A 96 9.02 -8.59 -3.82
C LEU A 96 10.38 -8.61 -4.50
N VAL A 97 10.94 -7.44 -4.81
CA VAL A 97 12.29 -7.28 -5.38
C VAL A 97 13.34 -7.66 -4.35
N ALA A 98 13.19 -7.24 -3.09
CA ALA A 98 14.09 -7.61 -2.00
C ALA A 98 14.20 -9.14 -1.87
N SER A 99 13.07 -9.87 -1.96
CA SER A 99 13.08 -11.34 -1.87
C SER A 99 13.74 -12.05 -3.06
N ARG A 100 14.07 -11.31 -4.13
CA ARG A 100 14.82 -11.84 -5.28
C ARG A 100 16.30 -11.47 -5.23
N LEU A 101 16.64 -10.34 -4.61
CA LEU A 101 18.00 -9.79 -4.62
C LEU A 101 18.77 -10.07 -3.33
N VAL A 102 18.07 -10.18 -2.20
CA VAL A 102 18.69 -10.32 -0.87
C VAL A 102 18.74 -11.80 -0.49
N GLN A 103 19.95 -12.32 -0.32
CA GLN A 103 20.14 -13.70 0.17
C GLN A 103 19.60 -13.84 1.59
N GLY A 104 18.77 -14.86 1.82
CA GLY A 104 18.13 -15.12 3.12
C GLY A 104 16.78 -14.42 3.33
N TRP A 105 16.38 -13.50 2.47
CA TRP A 105 15.08 -12.84 2.53
C TRP A 105 14.04 -13.63 1.72
N ASN A 106 13.49 -14.70 2.29
CA ASN A 106 12.60 -15.63 1.57
C ASN A 106 11.15 -15.53 2.08
N TRP A 107 10.40 -14.55 1.59
CA TRP A 107 8.98 -14.44 1.92
C TRP A 107 8.14 -15.50 1.20
N SER A 108 7.19 -16.08 1.93
CA SER A 108 6.19 -16.96 1.34
C SER A 108 5.19 -16.18 0.47
N ALA A 109 4.52 -16.87 -0.46
CA ALA A 109 3.43 -16.28 -1.23
C ALA A 109 2.32 -15.69 -0.32
N GLY A 110 2.03 -16.36 0.80
CA GLY A 110 1.06 -15.89 1.79
C GLY A 110 1.47 -14.55 2.43
N SER A 111 2.76 -14.36 2.72
CA SER A 111 3.30 -13.12 3.27
C SER A 111 3.10 -11.94 2.32
N PHE A 112 3.32 -12.13 1.01
CA PHE A 112 3.06 -11.10 0.02
C PHE A 112 1.59 -10.70 -0.06
N VAL A 113 0.69 -11.68 -0.06
CA VAL A 113 -0.75 -11.41 -0.07
C VAL A 113 -1.16 -10.66 1.20
N PHE A 114 -0.69 -11.09 2.37
CA PHE A 114 -0.95 -10.44 3.64
C PHE A 114 -0.51 -8.97 3.63
N VAL A 115 0.73 -8.69 3.21
CA VAL A 115 1.27 -7.33 3.17
C VAL A 115 0.58 -6.46 2.12
N TYR A 116 0.22 -7.02 0.98
CA TYR A 116 -0.59 -6.31 -0.02
C TYR A 116 -1.95 -5.89 0.56
N VAL A 117 -2.65 -6.82 1.21
CA VAL A 117 -3.93 -6.55 1.86
C VAL A 117 -3.78 -5.48 2.94
N LEU A 118 -2.70 -5.53 3.72
CA LEU A 118 -2.42 -4.54 4.75
C LEU A 118 -2.18 -3.14 4.18
N PHE A 119 -1.36 -3.01 3.13
CA PHE A 119 -1.13 -1.73 2.43
C PHE A 119 -2.42 -1.21 1.80
N PHE A 120 -3.17 -2.09 1.12
CA PHE A 120 -4.43 -1.74 0.50
C PHE A 120 -5.46 -1.27 1.53
N ALA A 121 -5.64 -2.01 2.63
CA ALA A 121 -6.57 -1.66 3.70
C ALA A 121 -6.21 -0.32 4.33
N THR A 122 -4.93 -0.10 4.66
CA THR A 122 -4.46 1.17 5.25
C THR A 122 -4.70 2.35 4.31
N GLY A 123 -4.32 2.21 3.03
CA GLY A 123 -4.55 3.22 2.01
C GLY A 123 -6.04 3.48 1.77
N MET A 124 -6.87 2.44 1.87
CA MET A 124 -8.32 2.57 1.69
C MET A 124 -8.97 3.29 2.86
N VAL A 125 -8.56 3.01 4.10
CA VAL A 125 -8.99 3.75 5.30
C VAL A 125 -8.64 5.22 5.15
N TYR A 126 -7.40 5.55 4.79
CA TYR A 126 -7.00 6.93 4.51
C TYR A 126 -7.90 7.58 3.45
N ALA A 127 -8.04 6.93 2.29
CA ALA A 127 -8.77 7.48 1.16
C ALA A 127 -10.25 7.70 1.48
N LEU A 128 -10.90 6.78 2.18
CA LEU A 128 -12.31 6.92 2.58
C LEU A 128 -12.52 8.06 3.57
N ILE A 129 -11.62 8.20 4.55
CA ILE A 129 -11.69 9.27 5.53
C ILE A 129 -11.39 10.62 4.87
N ALA A 130 -10.29 10.71 4.11
CA ALA A 130 -9.86 11.94 3.44
C ALA A 130 -10.87 12.46 2.40
N ARG A 131 -11.68 11.56 1.82
CA ARG A 131 -12.77 11.93 0.90
C ARG A 131 -13.96 12.60 1.59
N LYS A 132 -14.24 12.28 2.85
CA LYS A 132 -15.38 12.85 3.60
C LYS A 132 -15.08 14.21 4.23
N MET A 133 -13.81 14.62 4.27
CA MET A 133 -13.36 15.75 5.08
C MET A 133 -12.80 16.86 4.19
N GLY A 134 -13.20 18.11 4.41
CA GLY A 134 -12.77 19.26 3.61
C GLY A 134 -11.45 19.90 4.07
N VAL A 135 -11.10 19.73 5.35
CA VAL A 135 -9.97 20.46 5.96
C VAL A 135 -8.65 19.70 5.76
N TRP A 136 -7.63 20.37 5.22
CA TRP A 136 -6.33 19.75 4.94
C TRP A 136 -5.61 19.26 6.20
N SER A 137 -5.66 20.02 7.31
CA SER A 137 -5.07 19.61 8.59
C SER A 137 -5.68 18.30 9.14
N TYR A 138 -6.97 18.06 8.90
CA TYR A 138 -7.59 16.78 9.24
C TYR A 138 -7.01 15.63 8.41
N LYS A 139 -6.88 15.82 7.08
CA LYS A 139 -6.33 14.80 6.18
C LYS A 139 -4.87 14.48 6.54
N ALA A 140 -4.06 15.52 6.78
CA ALA A 140 -2.68 15.37 7.20
C ALA A 140 -2.58 14.63 8.55
N GLY A 141 -3.45 14.95 9.52
CA GLY A 141 -3.56 14.23 10.78
C GLY A 141 -3.84 12.73 10.59
N VAL A 142 -4.85 12.38 9.79
CA VAL A 142 -5.19 10.98 9.48
C VAL A 142 -4.02 10.28 8.79
N GLY A 143 -3.41 10.91 7.78
CA GLY A 143 -2.27 10.33 7.06
C GLY A 143 -1.10 10.05 7.98
N LEU A 144 -0.73 11.02 8.81
CA LEU A 144 0.35 10.88 9.78
C LEU A 144 0.03 9.78 10.81
N ALA A 145 -1.19 9.76 11.37
CA ALA A 145 -1.59 8.74 12.34
C ALA A 145 -1.53 7.32 11.76
N LEU A 146 -1.99 7.14 10.51
CA LEU A 146 -1.96 5.84 9.84
C LEU A 146 -0.54 5.39 9.51
N VAL A 147 0.32 6.30 9.03
CA VAL A 147 1.74 5.99 8.77
C VAL A 147 2.47 5.62 10.06
N THR A 148 2.27 6.40 11.12
CA THR A 148 2.88 6.15 12.44
C THR A 148 2.39 4.85 13.05
N GLY A 149 1.08 4.59 13.03
CA GLY A 149 0.50 3.33 13.53
C GLY A 149 0.94 2.12 12.71
N PHE A 150 1.00 2.26 11.38
CA PHE A 150 1.51 1.21 10.50
C PHE A 150 2.97 0.90 10.80
N ALA A 151 3.83 1.91 10.88
CA ALA A 151 5.25 1.72 11.15
C ALA A 151 5.50 1.11 12.54
N LEU A 152 4.72 1.50 13.56
CA LEU A 152 4.77 0.89 14.89
C LEU A 152 4.36 -0.58 14.82
N GLY A 153 3.19 -0.89 14.25
CA GLY A 153 2.69 -2.27 14.14
C GLY A 153 3.60 -3.17 13.30
N TRP A 154 4.18 -2.63 12.22
CA TRP A 154 5.16 -3.31 11.40
C TRP A 154 6.42 -3.65 12.19
N SER A 155 6.99 -2.66 12.87
CA SER A 155 8.16 -2.82 13.73
C SER A 155 7.90 -3.89 14.79
N THR A 156 6.74 -3.86 15.45
CA THR A 156 6.35 -4.87 16.43
C THR A 156 6.21 -6.26 15.80
N MET A 157 5.61 -6.40 14.62
CA MET A 157 5.53 -7.71 13.94
C MET A 157 6.91 -8.27 13.61
N VAL A 158 7.82 -7.44 13.11
CA VAL A 158 9.20 -7.86 12.80
C VAL A 158 9.92 -8.28 14.09
N GLN A 159 9.81 -7.48 15.15
CA GLN A 159 10.44 -7.80 16.44
C GLN A 159 9.90 -9.11 17.03
N VAL A 160 8.58 -9.34 17.00
CA VAL A 160 7.96 -10.58 17.49
C VAL A 160 8.34 -11.79 16.63
N ALA A 161 8.57 -11.60 15.33
CA ALA A 161 9.04 -12.68 14.45
C ALA A 161 10.51 -13.05 14.71
N ASP A 162 11.35 -12.08 15.07
CA ASP A 162 12.79 -12.26 15.29
C ASP A 162 13.17 -12.60 16.74
N SER A 163 12.28 -12.39 17.71
CA SER A 163 12.61 -12.54 19.14
C SER A 163 11.63 -13.45 19.88
N GLU A 164 12.15 -14.30 20.78
CA GLU A 164 11.33 -15.08 21.73
C GLU A 164 10.85 -14.23 22.93
N HIS A 165 10.79 -12.90 22.76
CA HIS A 165 10.61 -11.92 23.83
C HIS A 165 9.17 -11.37 23.79
N PRO A 166 8.26 -11.90 24.63
CA PRO A 166 6.82 -11.58 24.56
C PRO A 166 6.50 -10.12 24.93
N GLU A 167 7.41 -9.39 25.56
CA GLU A 167 7.24 -7.98 25.93
C GLU A 167 6.98 -7.07 24.73
N ASN A 168 7.42 -7.46 23.53
CA ASN A 168 7.17 -6.70 22.31
C ASN A 168 5.67 -6.66 21.94
N LEU A 169 4.85 -7.58 22.45
CA LEU A 169 3.38 -7.50 22.30
C LEU A 169 2.77 -6.31 23.04
N ALA A 170 3.42 -5.78 24.09
CA ALA A 170 2.90 -4.64 24.84
C ALA A 170 2.71 -3.40 23.95
N TYR A 171 3.53 -3.23 22.91
CA TYR A 171 3.39 -2.12 21.95
C TYR A 171 2.10 -2.19 21.12
N GLN A 172 1.48 -3.37 20.98
CA GLN A 172 0.19 -3.51 20.30
C GLN A 172 -0.95 -2.81 21.06
N ILE A 173 -0.83 -2.65 22.38
CA ILE A 173 -1.80 -1.92 23.21
C ILE A 173 -1.98 -0.49 22.69
N VAL A 174 -0.91 0.15 22.19
CA VAL A 174 -0.98 1.49 21.64
C VAL A 174 -1.92 1.55 20.43
N LEU A 175 -1.87 0.55 19.55
CA LEU A 175 -2.77 0.45 18.39
C LEU A 175 -4.21 0.16 18.82
N VAL A 176 -4.40 -0.67 19.84
CA VAL A 176 -5.72 -0.95 20.44
C VAL A 176 -6.35 0.33 20.99
N VAL A 177 -5.59 1.14 21.74
CA VAL A 177 -6.03 2.47 22.22
C VAL A 177 -6.42 3.36 21.05
N GLY A 178 -5.66 3.34 19.96
CA GLY A 178 -5.97 4.07 18.73
C GLY A 178 -7.30 3.66 18.10
N ILE A 179 -7.56 2.35 17.97
CA ILE A 179 -8.79 1.82 17.38
C ILE A 179 -10.00 2.18 18.26
N ILE A 180 -9.92 1.87 19.56
CA ILE A 180 -11.01 2.15 20.52
C ILE A 180 -11.28 3.65 20.57
N GLY A 181 -10.23 4.46 20.69
CA GLY A 181 -10.36 5.91 20.74
C GLY A 181 -10.96 6.49 19.46
N ALA A 182 -10.59 5.98 18.29
CA ALA A 182 -11.19 6.39 17.00
C ALA A 182 -12.68 6.05 16.90
N LEU A 183 -13.08 4.86 17.38
CA LEU A 183 -14.49 4.44 17.45
C LEU A 183 -15.30 5.32 18.40
N LEU A 184 -14.79 5.53 19.62
CA LEU A 184 -15.43 6.38 20.63
C LEU A 184 -15.51 7.85 20.19
N ALA A 185 -14.46 8.35 19.52
CA ALA A 185 -14.42 9.68 18.95
C ALA A 185 -15.37 9.85 17.76
N ARG A 186 -15.88 8.76 17.17
CA ARG A 186 -16.68 8.75 15.94
C ARG A 186 -16.02 9.54 14.82
N LEU A 187 -14.69 9.45 14.74
CA LEU A 187 -13.86 10.22 13.81
C LEU A 187 -14.00 11.76 13.93
N LYS A 188 -14.45 12.30 15.07
CA LYS A 188 -14.45 13.75 15.31
C LYS A 188 -13.04 14.23 15.60
N ALA A 189 -12.64 15.35 14.99
CA ALA A 189 -11.28 15.90 15.13
C ALA A 189 -10.83 16.06 16.60
N ARG A 190 -11.66 16.64 17.47
CA ARG A 190 -11.33 16.77 18.91
C ARG A 190 -11.09 15.43 19.61
N GLY A 191 -11.87 14.40 19.28
CA GLY A 191 -11.74 13.08 19.88
C GLY A 191 -10.51 12.34 19.37
N LEU A 192 -10.23 12.42 18.06
CA LEU A 192 -9.02 11.86 17.46
C LEU A 192 -7.75 12.52 18.00
N GLY A 193 -7.76 13.85 18.19
CA GLY A 193 -6.63 14.55 18.82
C GLY A 193 -6.30 13.99 20.22
N ARG A 194 -7.32 13.83 21.08
CA ARG A 194 -7.16 13.23 22.41
C ARG A 194 -6.67 11.78 22.35
N THR A 195 -7.20 11.01 21.40
CA THR A 195 -6.80 9.61 21.20
C THR A 195 -5.31 9.51 20.89
N LEU A 196 -4.79 10.36 20.00
CA LEU A 196 -3.38 10.33 19.64
C LEU A 196 -2.45 10.83 20.75
N PHE A 197 -2.87 11.81 21.55
CA PHE A 197 -2.14 12.16 22.77
C PHE A 197 -2.13 11.01 23.78
N ALA A 198 -3.24 10.27 23.92
CA ALA A 198 -3.30 9.09 24.76
C ALA A 198 -2.38 7.96 24.25
N MET A 199 -2.33 7.73 22.93
CA MET A 199 -1.39 6.78 22.32
C MET A 199 0.06 7.19 22.58
N ALA A 200 0.39 8.47 22.41
CA ALA A 200 1.73 9.01 22.69
C ALA A 200 2.11 8.81 24.17
N ALA A 201 1.20 9.14 25.10
CA ALA A 201 1.42 8.93 26.53
C ALA A 201 1.57 7.45 26.90
N THR A 202 0.77 6.57 26.29
CA THR A 202 0.86 5.11 26.49
C THR A 202 2.22 4.60 26.03
N LEU A 203 2.68 5.02 24.85
CA LEU A 203 3.99 4.60 24.32
C LEU A 203 5.14 5.13 25.18
N ALA A 204 5.07 6.38 25.64
CA ALA A 204 6.05 6.96 26.55
C ALA A 204 6.10 6.18 27.88
N LEU A 205 4.94 5.80 28.42
CA LEU A 205 4.85 5.00 29.64
C LEU A 205 5.47 3.62 29.46
N ILE A 206 5.16 2.92 28.36
CA ILE A 206 5.78 1.62 28.03
C ILE A 206 7.30 1.77 27.95
N THR A 207 7.80 2.82 27.29
CA THR A 207 9.23 3.07 27.12
C THR A 207 9.97 3.24 28.46
N VAL A 208 9.30 3.83 29.47
CA VAL A 208 9.88 4.06 30.79
C VAL A 208 9.72 2.85 31.71
N LEU A 209 8.58 2.15 31.64
CA LEU A 209 8.22 1.10 32.59
C LEU A 209 8.60 -0.32 32.16
N LEU A 210 8.76 -0.59 30.87
CA LEU A 210 9.17 -1.90 30.35
C LEU A 210 10.66 -1.86 29.98
N PRO A 211 11.55 -2.45 30.80
CA PRO A 211 12.94 -2.64 30.41
C PRO A 211 12.99 -3.52 29.16
N SER A 212 13.71 -3.10 28.14
CA SER A 212 13.76 -3.82 26.86
C SER A 212 14.51 -5.16 26.92
N GLY A 213 15.19 -5.46 28.03
CA GLY A 213 16.08 -6.62 28.16
C GLY A 213 17.26 -6.63 27.17
N ALA A 214 17.37 -5.59 26.33
CA ALA A 214 18.28 -5.55 25.20
C ALA A 214 19.66 -5.03 25.61
N PRO A 215 20.73 -5.42 24.89
CA PRO A 215 22.05 -4.81 25.02
C PRO A 215 22.01 -3.28 24.90
N PRO A 216 22.94 -2.53 25.54
CA PRO A 216 22.88 -1.07 25.63
C PRO A 216 22.75 -0.33 24.29
N ASP A 217 23.39 -0.85 23.24
CA ASP A 217 23.33 -0.33 21.87
C ASP A 217 21.92 -0.46 21.29
N ARG A 218 21.30 -1.64 21.35
CA ARG A 218 19.92 -1.83 20.88
C ARG A 218 18.89 -1.09 21.74
N ALA A 219 19.10 -1.04 23.06
CA ALA A 219 18.23 -0.31 23.97
C ALA A 219 18.18 1.18 23.60
N ARG A 220 19.33 1.78 23.25
CA ARG A 220 19.40 3.17 22.78
C ARG A 220 18.60 3.37 21.49
N ASP A 221 18.77 2.51 20.49
CA ASP A 221 18.07 2.62 19.21
C ASP A 221 16.56 2.47 19.37
N MET A 222 16.12 1.56 20.25
CA MET A 222 14.71 1.42 20.61
C MET A 222 14.16 2.71 21.23
N VAL A 223 14.85 3.28 22.22
CA VAL A 223 14.42 4.54 22.87
C VAL A 223 14.30 5.69 21.86
N ILE A 224 15.26 5.81 20.94
CA ILE A 224 15.20 6.81 19.86
C ILE A 224 13.96 6.58 18.98
N GLY A 225 13.71 5.34 18.58
CA GLY A 225 12.51 4.97 17.81
C GLY A 225 11.21 5.34 18.55
N HIS A 226 11.11 5.02 19.84
CA HIS A 226 9.97 5.38 20.67
C HIS A 226 9.74 6.88 20.74
N PHE A 227 10.80 7.66 20.94
CA PHE A 227 10.70 9.12 20.97
C PHE A 227 10.17 9.68 19.64
N VAL A 228 10.64 9.14 18.51
CA VAL A 228 10.12 9.49 17.18
C VAL A 228 8.63 9.17 17.07
N PHE A 229 8.20 7.97 17.46
CA PHE A 229 6.77 7.60 17.42
C PHE A 229 5.90 8.49 18.31
N VAL A 230 6.36 8.81 19.53
CA VAL A 230 5.68 9.74 20.45
C VAL A 230 5.54 11.11 19.82
N ALA A 231 6.59 11.64 19.20
CA ALA A 231 6.57 12.92 18.51
C ALA A 231 5.58 12.91 17.33
N LEU A 232 5.56 11.85 16.53
CA LEU A 232 4.66 11.73 15.37
C LEU A 232 3.19 11.61 15.80
N PHE A 233 2.87 10.82 16.82
CA PHE A 233 1.51 10.75 17.37
C PHE A 233 1.08 12.10 17.94
N THR A 234 1.97 12.79 18.66
CA THR A 234 1.70 14.14 19.20
C THR A 234 1.45 15.14 18.08
N ALA A 235 2.30 15.16 17.05
CA ALA A 235 2.14 16.03 15.89
C ALA A 235 0.83 15.79 15.15
N SER A 236 0.44 14.52 14.97
CA SER A 236 -0.86 14.18 14.40
C SER A 236 -2.02 14.63 15.29
N GLY A 237 -1.91 14.47 16.61
CA GLY A 237 -2.87 15.00 17.59
C GLY A 237 -3.04 16.52 17.52
N LEU A 238 -1.94 17.25 17.33
CA LEU A 238 -1.94 18.70 17.14
C LEU A 238 -2.62 19.11 15.82
N LEU A 239 -2.42 18.37 14.74
CA LEU A 239 -3.12 18.60 13.46
C LEU A 239 -4.63 18.46 13.60
N PHE A 240 -5.10 17.45 14.35
CA PHE A 240 -6.53 17.28 14.65
C PHE A 240 -7.07 18.38 15.57
N ARG A 241 -6.29 18.83 16.55
CA ARG A 241 -6.65 19.99 17.38
C ARG A 241 -6.83 21.24 16.51
N HIS A 242 -5.90 21.50 15.61
CA HIS A 242 -5.99 22.61 14.66
C HIS A 242 -7.22 22.48 13.74
N ALA A 243 -7.47 21.31 13.17
CA ALA A 243 -8.67 21.03 12.37
C ALA A 243 -9.97 21.28 13.14
N SER A 244 -9.97 20.99 14.45
CA SER A 244 -11.14 21.21 15.30
C SER A 244 -11.44 22.67 15.59
N LEU A 245 -10.44 23.54 15.50
CA LEU A 245 -10.59 24.99 15.64
C LEU A 245 -11.07 25.61 14.32
N ALA A 246 -10.62 25.06 13.19
CA ALA A 246 -11.04 25.51 11.86
C ALA A 246 -12.51 25.20 11.54
N GLY A 247 -13.10 24.12 12.08
CA GLY A 247 -14.51 23.76 11.88
C GLY A 247 -15.50 24.41 12.84
N VAL A 248 -15.06 25.37 13.66
CA VAL A 248 -15.91 26.17 14.59
C VAL A 248 -16.20 27.56 14.03
N LYS A 249 -15.56 27.93 12.91
CA LYS A 249 -15.90 29.11 12.11
C LYS A 249 -16.94 28.74 11.07
#